data_AF-A0A816URQ2-F1
#
_entry.id   AF-A0A816URQ2-F1
#
_cell.length_a   1.000
_cell.length_b   1.000
_cell.length_c   1.000
_cell.angle_alpha   90.00
_cell.angle_beta   90.00
_cell.angle_gamma   90.00
#
_symmetry.space_group_name_H-M   'P 1'
#
loop_
_entity.id
_entity.type
_entity.pdbx_description
1 polymer ?
#
loop_
_entity_poly.entity_id
_entity_poly.type
_entity_poly.pdbx_seq_one_letter_code
_entity_poly.pdbx_strand_id
1 'polypeptide(L)'
;MDQHKYFENTLALRDRVNLLQILTGAGIEPNDEFYKLKDIKKAIKEATGFTPVINCNKDPEKNSQLHEIFFCVDTSGTEFIECPIIPRDRCPSHLQFAKF
;
A
#
# COMPACT_ATOMS: atom_id res chain seq x y z
N MET A 1 5.86 0.04 -24.66
CA MET A 1 4.66 -0.67 -24.17
C MET A 1 3.45 -0.02 -24.82
N ASP A 2 2.54 -0.81 -25.39
CA ASP A 2 1.26 -0.29 -25.89
C ASP A 2 0.22 -0.18 -24.76
N GLN A 3 -0.96 0.36 -25.09
CA GLN A 3 -2.03 0.58 -24.13
C GLN A 3 -2.51 -0.73 -23.49
N HIS A 4 -2.76 -1.78 -24.29
CA HIS A 4 -3.29 -3.04 -23.77
C HIS A 4 -2.32 -3.67 -22.79
N LYS A 5 -1.03 -3.73 -23.16
CA LYS A 5 0.03 -4.28 -22.32
C LYS A 5 0.25 -3.49 -21.03
N TYR A 6 0.08 -2.17 -21.05
CA TYR A 6 0.13 -1.33 -19.83
C TYR A 6 -0.92 -1.76 -18.79
N PHE A 7 -2.18 -1.92 -19.24
CA PHE A 7 -3.26 -2.35 -18.35
C PHE A 7 -3.15 -3.82 -17.94
N GLU A 8 -2.79 -4.71 -18.87
CA GLU A 8 -2.58 -6.14 -18.61
C GLU A 8 -1.50 -6.35 -17.53
N ASN A 9 -0.33 -5.72 -17.69
CA ASN A 9 0.75 -5.81 -16.71
C ASN A 9 0.33 -5.29 -15.33
N THR A 10 -0.40 -4.18 -15.30
CA THR A 10 -0.88 -3.57 -14.05
C THR A 10 -1.88 -4.48 -13.32
N LEU A 11 -2.80 -5.12 -14.04
CA LEU A 11 -3.73 -6.10 -13.49
C LEU A 11 -2.97 -7.32 -12.94
N ALA A 12 -2.01 -7.84 -13.70
CA ALA A 12 -1.17 -8.98 -13.28
C ALA A 12 -0.32 -8.67 -12.04
N LEU A 13 0.15 -7.42 -11.87
CA LEU A 13 0.83 -6.97 -10.66
C LEU A 13 -0.13 -6.88 -9.46
N ARG A 14 -1.32 -6.31 -9.67
CA ARG A 14 -2.34 -6.20 -8.61
C ARG A 14 -2.77 -7.58 -8.09
N ASP A 15 -2.98 -8.54 -8.98
CA ASP A 15 -3.45 -9.88 -8.59
C ASP A 15 -2.39 -10.66 -7.78
N ARG A 16 -1.10 -10.29 -7.89
CA ARG A 16 -0.01 -10.83 -7.05
C ARG A 16 0.04 -10.24 -5.65
N VAL A 17 -0.60 -9.10 -5.39
CA VAL A 17 -0.57 -8.40 -4.10
C VAL A 17 -1.98 -8.04 -3.65
N ASN A 18 -2.64 -8.97 -2.95
CA ASN A 18 -3.92 -8.71 -2.31
C ASN A 18 -3.73 -7.95 -0.99
N LEU A 19 -3.62 -6.62 -1.07
CA LEU A 19 -3.39 -5.74 0.08
C LEU A 19 -4.41 -5.91 1.20
N LEU A 20 -5.70 -6.04 0.86
CA LEU A 20 -6.74 -6.18 1.87
C LEU A 20 -6.58 -7.49 2.66
N GLN A 21 -6.32 -8.60 1.96
CA GLN A 21 -6.08 -9.89 2.61
C GLN A 21 -4.81 -9.89 3.46
N ILE A 22 -3.75 -9.22 3.00
CA ILE A 22 -2.50 -9.08 3.76
C ILE A 22 -2.74 -8.31 5.05
N LEU A 23 -3.41 -7.16 4.98
CA LEU A 23 -3.65 -6.30 6.14
C LEU A 23 -4.61 -6.97 7.13
N THR A 24 -5.74 -7.50 6.66
CA THR A 24 -6.71 -8.20 7.53
C THR A 24 -6.12 -9.46 8.16
N GLY A 25 -5.29 -10.21 7.43
CA GLY A 25 -4.54 -11.35 7.97
C GLY A 25 -3.56 -10.99 9.08
N ALA A 26 -3.13 -9.72 9.15
CA ALA A 26 -2.31 -9.16 10.22
C ALA A 26 -3.14 -8.47 11.33
N GLY A 27 -4.47 -8.58 11.29
CA GLY A 27 -5.37 -7.92 12.24
C GLY A 27 -5.53 -6.41 12.01
N ILE A 28 -5.21 -5.91 10.82
CA ILE A 28 -5.40 -4.52 10.40
C ILE A 28 -6.63 -4.46 9.50
N GLU A 29 -7.77 -4.09 10.06
CA GLU A 29 -9.07 -4.18 9.41
C GLU A 29 -9.61 -2.80 9.00
N PRO A 30 -10.38 -2.70 7.90
CA PRO A 30 -11.07 -1.46 7.52
C PRO A 30 -12.29 -1.25 8.42
N ASN A 31 -12.07 -0.81 9.66
CA ASN A 31 -13.09 -0.78 10.72
C ASN A 31 -13.14 0.57 11.48
N ASP A 32 -12.60 1.64 10.87
CA ASP A 32 -12.41 2.98 11.45
C ASP A 32 -11.41 3.06 12.62
N GLU A 33 -10.71 1.97 12.96
CA GLU A 33 -9.66 1.99 13.99
C GLU A 33 -8.34 2.60 13.47
N PHE A 34 -7.47 2.91 14.42
CA PHE A 34 -6.15 3.49 14.17
C PHE A 34 -5.04 2.47 14.36
N TYR A 35 -4.20 2.34 13.35
CA TYR A 35 -3.09 1.40 13.32
C TYR A 35 -1.76 2.13 13.22
N LYS A 36 -0.72 1.54 13.77
CA LYS A 36 0.64 2.11 13.66
C LYS A 36 1.11 1.99 12.22
N LEU A 37 1.64 3.08 11.67
CA LEU A 37 2.24 3.09 10.32
C LEU A 37 3.29 2.00 10.16
N LYS A 38 4.10 1.76 11.20
CA LYS A 38 5.13 0.72 11.19
C LYS A 38 4.55 -0.70 11.07
N ASP A 39 3.37 -0.96 11.65
CA ASP A 39 2.76 -2.28 11.67
C ASP A 39 2.11 -2.57 10.30
N ILE A 40 1.48 -1.56 9.69
CA ILE A 40 1.00 -1.60 8.29
C ILE A 40 2.16 -1.92 7.33
N LYS A 41 3.26 -1.15 7.41
CA LYS A 41 4.43 -1.37 6.56
C LYS A 41 5.05 -2.75 6.76
N LYS A 42 5.13 -3.21 8.00
CA LYS A 42 5.68 -4.51 8.36
C LYS A 42 4.83 -5.64 7.76
N ALA A 43 3.52 -5.63 7.95
CA ALA A 43 2.62 -6.66 7.40
C ALA A 43 2.77 -6.80 5.88
N ILE A 44 2.79 -5.66 5.17
CA ILE A 44 2.98 -5.65 3.72
C ILE A 44 4.38 -6.14 3.32
N LYS A 45 5.43 -5.71 4.01
CA LYS A 45 6.81 -6.12 3.73
C LYS A 45 7.02 -7.62 3.96
N GLU A 46 6.45 -8.17 5.03
CA GLU A 46 6.54 -9.61 5.33
C GLU A 46 5.81 -10.45 4.27
N ALA A 47 4.65 -9.98 3.78
CA ALA A 47 3.88 -10.71 2.77
C ALA A 47 4.44 -10.60 1.34
N THR A 48 4.97 -9.43 0.98
CA THR A 48 5.39 -9.14 -0.41
C THR A 48 6.90 -9.24 -0.63
N GLY A 49 7.70 -9.13 0.44
CA GLY A 49 9.14 -8.99 0.33
C GLY A 49 9.61 -7.59 -0.08
N PHE A 50 8.72 -6.60 -0.26
CA PHE A 50 9.06 -5.22 -0.67
C PHE A 50 8.56 -4.18 0.31
N THR A 51 9.31 -3.09 0.50
CA THR A 51 8.91 -2.03 1.44
C THR A 51 7.93 -1.08 0.75
N PRO A 52 6.66 -0.97 1.20
CA PRO A 52 5.72 -0.06 0.59
C PRO A 52 5.97 1.39 1.03
N VAL A 53 5.62 2.33 0.17
CA VAL A 53 5.47 3.75 0.53
C VAL A 53 4.00 4.01 0.84
N ILE A 54 3.72 4.65 1.97
CA ILE A 54 2.35 4.88 2.42
C ILE A 54 2.05 6.36 2.27
N ASN A 55 0.95 6.67 1.57
CA ASN A 55 0.42 8.02 1.50
C ASN A 55 -0.89 8.09 2.27
N CYS A 56 -1.04 9.18 3.03
CA CYS A 56 -2.20 9.45 3.85
C CYS A 56 -2.86 10.74 3.39
N ASN A 57 -4.20 10.78 3.46
CA ASN A 57 -4.96 12.01 3.30
C ASN A 57 -5.72 12.32 4.59
N LYS A 58 -6.67 13.27 4.53
CA LYS A 58 -7.56 13.62 5.62
C LYS A 58 -9.00 13.24 5.27
N ASP A 59 -9.69 12.59 6.20
CA ASP A 59 -11.14 12.33 6.11
C ASP A 59 -11.95 13.61 6.48
N PRO A 60 -13.29 13.61 6.35
CA PRO A 60 -14.14 14.72 6.77
C PRO A 60 -13.99 15.14 8.25
N GLU A 61 -13.71 14.18 9.12
CA GLU A 61 -13.45 14.34 10.55
C GLU A 61 -12.04 14.87 10.86
N LYS A 62 -11.19 15.04 9.83
CA LYS A 62 -9.79 15.48 9.88
C LYS A 62 -8.81 14.47 10.49
N ASN A 63 -9.21 13.21 10.63
CA ASN A 63 -8.31 12.10 10.90
C ASN A 63 -7.38 11.89 9.71
N SER A 64 -6.14 11.52 9.99
CA SER A 64 -5.25 11.02 8.95
C SER A 64 -5.57 9.55 8.70
N GLN A 65 -5.92 9.21 7.46
CA GLN A 65 -6.30 7.85 7.08
C GLN A 65 -5.37 7.28 6.00
N LEU A 66 -5.33 5.95 5.92
CA LEU A 66 -4.67 5.22 4.83
C LEU A 66 -5.37 5.56 3.51
N HIS A 67 -4.62 6.13 2.56
CA HIS A 67 -5.18 6.56 1.26
C HIS A 67 -4.63 5.74 0.11
N GLU A 68 -3.31 5.70 -0.05
CA GLU A 68 -2.64 4.96 -1.12
C GLU A 68 -1.44 4.19 -0.58
N ILE A 69 -1.20 3.03 -1.20
CA ILE A 69 -0.02 2.19 -0.96
C ILE A 69 0.70 2.08 -2.29
N PHE A 70 1.95 2.55 -2.32
CA PHE A 70 2.77 2.51 -3.52
C PHE A 70 3.81 1.40 -3.43
N PHE A 71 3.97 0.69 -4.55
CA PHE A 71 5.09 -0.20 -4.81
C PHE A 71 5.87 0.31 -6.01
N CYS A 72 7.15 0.00 -6.04
CA CYS A 72 7.97 0.22 -7.22
C CYS A 72 8.01 -1.04 -8.07
N VAL A 73 7.98 -0.82 -9.39
CA VAL A 73 8.10 -1.86 -10.40
C VAL A 73 9.30 -1.55 -11.27
N ASP A 74 9.90 -2.59 -11.82
CA ASP A 74 11.01 -2.43 -12.74
C ASP A 74 10.60 -1.67 -14.02
N THR A 75 11.57 -1.30 -14.85
CA THR A 75 11.30 -0.52 -16.07
C THR A 75 10.53 -1.29 -17.13
N SER A 76 10.46 -2.62 -17.04
CA SER A 76 9.57 -3.43 -17.87
C SER A 76 8.11 -3.36 -17.41
N GLY A 77 7.87 -2.95 -16.16
CA GLY A 77 6.56 -2.87 -15.54
C GLY A 77 5.97 -4.24 -15.24
N THR A 78 6.80 -5.26 -15.02
CA THR A 78 6.35 -6.64 -14.82
C THR A 78 6.71 -7.21 -13.47
N GLU A 79 7.77 -6.71 -12.82
CA GLU A 79 8.25 -7.23 -11.55
C GLU A 79 8.33 -6.14 -10.49
N PHE A 80 8.00 -6.51 -9.25
CA PHE A 80 8.20 -5.64 -8.09
C PHE A 80 9.69 -5.53 -7.77
N ILE A 81 10.11 -4.35 -7.35
CA ILE A 81 11.47 -4.06 -6.90
C ILE A 81 11.43 -3.22 -5.63
N GLU A 82 12.53 -3.22 -4.88
CA GLU A 82 12.69 -2.20 -3.84
C GLU A 82 12.74 -0.82 -4.48
N CYS A 83 12.01 0.13 -3.88
CA CYS A 83 11.98 1.49 -4.37
C CYS A 83 13.38 2.12 -4.30
N PRO A 84 13.99 2.52 -5.43
CA PRO A 84 15.33 3.11 -5.42
C PRO A 84 15.39 4.42 -4.62
N ILE A 85 14.27 5.15 -4.60
CA ILE A 85 14.06 6.36 -3.82
C ILE A 85 12.78 6.15 -3.04
N ILE A 86 12.90 6.15 -1.71
CA ILE A 86 11.75 6.06 -0.81
C ILE A 86 11.35 7.51 -0.46
N PRO A 87 10.23 8.03 -0.99
CA PRO A 87 9.72 9.32 -0.58
C PRO A 87 9.46 9.29 0.92
N ARG A 88 9.72 10.40 1.61
CA ARG A 88 9.38 10.51 3.03
C ARG A 88 7.86 10.39 3.17
N ASP A 89 7.38 9.43 3.96
CA ASP A 89 5.94 9.30 4.21
C ASP A 89 5.42 10.60 4.84
N ARG A 90 4.26 11.04 4.36
CA ARG A 90 3.53 12.18 4.95
C ARG A 90 2.44 11.70 5.92
N CYS A 91 2.62 10.51 6.46
CA CYS A 91 1.71 9.87 7.39
C CYS A 91 2.15 10.08 8.85
N PRO A 92 1.21 10.26 9.80
CA PRO A 92 1.51 10.20 11.22
C PRO A 92 1.90 8.80 11.68
N SER A 93 2.36 8.68 12.93
CA SER A 93 2.74 7.38 13.53
C SER A 93 1.57 6.40 13.67
N HIS A 94 0.35 6.92 13.83
CA HIS A 94 -0.91 6.16 13.82
C HIS A 94 -1.87 6.83 12.85
N LEU A 95 -2.49 6.03 12.00
CA LEU A 95 -3.45 6.48 10.99
C LEU A 95 -4.65 5.55 10.96
N GLN A 96 -5.78 6.08 10.54
CA GLN A 96 -7.04 5.37 10.47
C GLN A 96 -7.09 4.44 9.26
N PHE A 97 -7.70 3.26 9.40
CA PHE A 97 -8.15 2.47 8.26
C PHE A 97 -9.67 2.54 8.17
N ALA A 98 -10.16 3.45 7.32
CA ALA A 98 -11.59 3.71 7.17
C ALA A 98 -12.34 2.45 6.70
N LYS A 99 -13.56 2.27 7.22
CA LYS A 99 -14.46 1.21 6.75
C LYS A 99 -15.05 1.53 5.38
N PHE A 100 -15.43 0.48 4.65
CA PHE A 100 -16.13 0.55 3.37
C PHE A 100 -17.27 -0.47 3.31
#